data_AF-A0A3N9WZI8-F1
#
_entry.id   AF-A0A3N9WZI8-F1
#
_cell.length_a   1.000
_cell.length_b   1.000
_cell.length_c   1.000
_cell.angle_alpha   90.00
_cell.angle_beta   90.00
_cell.angle_gamma   90.00
#
_symmetry.space_group_name_H-M   'P 1'
#
loop_
_entity.id
_entity.type
_entity.pdbx_description
1 polymer ?
#
loop_
_entity_poly.entity_id
_entity_poly.type
_entity_poly.pdbx_seq_one_letter_code
_entity_poly.pdbx_strand_id
1 'polypeptide(L)'
;MSENYPPYGEPQPGPNTTPWSAPPGPPQQGGYPPYGQPPPTPHYGAPLPPAPNKSNQGLIIGLVAGAVVLILAICGAGVGLLLAYDDDDSEPTVVASSAPTLDTGSGTGSAPDPAAPPTPGAADQPNNNNSMTARYSSDLSNVCEGSPILNTAPYNGPASAKAYTFSNNPDRPTSWSSKYIPSDKPYYAKSEDYQKVSVVGCLKFDEGSEGSPKKCQYKDKSEKQITIDYVSSRYTLTFYAAKTAEKIGGGGTVTAPTTRCPSFISYDKATMRAYAAPDSGTIEAALDKFLS
;
A
#
# COMPACT_ATOMS: atom_id res chain seq x y z
N MET A 1 -0.04 -0.01 85.96
CA MET A 1 1.21 0.73 85.68
C MET A 1 1.11 1.17 84.22
N SER A 2 0.32 2.18 83.88
CA SER A 2 0.49 3.64 84.05
C SER A 2 0.82 4.25 82.68
N GLU A 3 -0.08 5.12 82.25
CA GLU A 3 -0.13 5.89 81.00
C GLU A 3 0.99 6.94 80.89
N ASN A 4 1.34 7.40 79.68
CA ASN A 4 1.28 8.83 79.34
C ASN A 4 1.53 9.13 77.85
N TYR A 5 0.78 10.11 77.34
CA TYR A 5 0.88 10.75 76.01
C TYR A 5 1.31 12.25 76.19
N PRO A 6 1.46 13.08 75.12
CA PRO A 6 2.60 13.99 74.84
C PRO A 6 2.40 15.44 75.36
N PRO A 7 3.24 16.46 75.01
CA PRO A 7 2.84 17.35 73.89
C PRO A 7 3.91 18.27 73.19
N TYR A 8 3.45 18.91 72.10
CA TYR A 8 3.82 20.19 71.46
C TYR A 8 4.90 20.32 70.37
N GLY A 9 4.44 20.80 69.20
CA GLY A 9 5.20 21.63 68.27
C GLY A 9 4.62 21.76 66.85
N GLU A 10 3.51 22.48 66.66
CA GLU A 10 3.12 23.09 65.36
C GLU A 10 3.17 24.63 65.49
N PRO A 11 3.46 25.39 64.41
CA PRO A 11 2.36 25.97 63.62
C PRO A 11 2.58 26.08 62.09
N GLN A 12 1.44 26.20 61.40
CA GLN A 12 1.14 26.26 59.96
C GLN A 12 1.33 27.69 59.34
N PRO A 13 0.79 28.04 58.14
CA PRO A 13 1.44 28.25 56.83
C PRO A 13 1.57 29.73 56.35
N GLY A 14 2.20 29.96 55.19
CA GLY A 14 2.23 31.27 54.49
C GLY A 14 2.49 31.16 52.96
N PRO A 15 2.21 32.21 52.16
CA PRO A 15 1.47 32.08 50.89
C PRO A 15 2.24 32.45 49.60
N ASN A 16 1.73 31.93 48.46
CA ASN A 16 1.51 32.60 47.16
C ASN A 16 2.54 33.64 46.63
N THR A 17 3.16 33.39 45.46
CA THR A 17 3.08 34.23 44.22
C THR A 17 4.11 33.79 43.16
N THR A 18 3.80 34.11 41.90
CA THR A 18 4.32 33.64 40.59
C THR A 18 5.56 34.43 40.08
N PRO A 19 5.79 34.67 38.76
CA PRO A 19 6.55 33.89 37.76
C PRO A 19 7.77 34.66 37.15
N TRP A 20 8.53 34.01 36.23
CA TRP A 20 9.60 34.56 35.35
C TRP A 20 11.02 34.77 35.91
N SER A 21 12.02 34.16 35.25
CA SER A 21 13.04 34.87 34.43
C SER A 21 14.20 33.92 34.06
N ALA A 22 14.47 33.78 32.76
CA ALA A 22 15.58 33.01 32.20
C ALA A 22 16.95 33.69 32.46
N PRO A 23 18.06 32.93 32.47
CA PRO A 23 19.39 33.46 32.78
C PRO A 23 20.00 34.31 31.63
N PRO A 24 20.81 35.33 31.95
CA PRO A 24 21.40 36.26 30.99
C PRO A 24 22.56 35.66 30.18
N GLY A 25 22.62 36.03 28.90
CA GLY A 25 23.71 35.66 27.97
C GLY A 25 25.00 36.48 28.15
N PRO A 26 26.14 35.99 27.62
CA PRO A 26 27.46 36.58 27.83
C PRO A 26 27.74 37.84 26.98
N PRO A 27 28.67 38.70 27.43
CA PRO A 27 28.96 40.01 26.81
C PRO A 27 29.82 39.90 25.54
N GLN A 28 29.50 40.75 24.55
CA GLN A 28 30.26 40.97 23.30
C GLN A 28 31.21 42.17 23.43
N GLN A 29 32.46 42.01 22.99
CA GLN A 29 33.51 43.05 22.93
C GLN A 29 33.70 43.58 21.49
N GLY A 30 33.95 44.90 21.38
CA GLY A 30 34.64 45.71 20.33
C GLY A 30 34.63 45.24 18.86
N GLY A 31 34.27 46.05 17.85
CA GLY A 31 34.62 47.45 17.61
C GLY A 31 35.56 47.55 16.39
N TYR A 32 35.02 47.76 15.18
CA TYR A 32 35.76 48.11 13.95
C TYR A 32 34.94 49.13 13.09
N PRO A 33 35.60 50.05 12.35
CA PRO A 33 35.00 51.24 11.73
C PRO A 33 34.28 51.00 10.38
N PRO A 34 33.42 51.96 9.94
CA PRO A 34 32.43 51.74 8.90
C PRO A 34 32.97 51.97 7.47
N TYR A 35 32.72 51.02 6.57
CA TYR A 35 32.94 51.18 5.13
C TYR A 35 31.60 51.27 4.38
N GLY A 36 31.43 52.37 3.65
CA GLY A 36 30.66 52.54 2.41
C GLY A 36 29.25 51.94 2.28
N GLN A 37 28.23 52.80 2.28
CA GLN A 37 26.90 52.48 1.74
C GLN A 37 26.97 52.15 0.22
N PRO A 38 26.42 51.02 -0.24
CA PRO A 38 26.10 50.82 -1.65
C PRO A 38 24.80 51.58 -2.04
N PRO A 39 24.68 52.05 -3.30
CA PRO A 39 23.53 52.80 -3.78
C PRO A 39 22.25 51.95 -3.88
N PRO A 40 21.04 52.56 -3.80
CA PRO A 40 19.77 51.86 -3.85
C PRO A 40 19.51 51.21 -5.21
N THR A 41 19.08 49.94 -5.18
CA THR A 41 18.70 49.15 -6.35
C THR A 41 17.34 49.60 -6.91
N PRO A 42 17.15 49.66 -8.25
CA PRO A 42 15.85 49.96 -8.86
C PRO A 42 14.80 48.88 -8.58
N HIS A 43 13.60 49.30 -8.20
CA HIS A 43 12.42 48.44 -8.10
C HIS A 43 11.99 47.94 -9.49
N TYR A 44 12.17 46.64 -9.74
CA TYR A 44 11.54 45.94 -10.87
C TYR A 44 10.14 45.45 -10.46
N GLY A 45 9.15 45.74 -11.31
CA GLY A 45 7.74 45.48 -11.10
C GLY A 45 7.38 44.00 -10.93
N ALA A 46 6.29 43.76 -10.19
CA ALA A 46 5.73 42.44 -9.98
C ALA A 46 5.29 41.76 -11.29
N PRO A 47 5.39 40.42 -11.41
CA PRO A 47 4.90 39.70 -12.57
C PRO A 47 3.37 39.78 -12.67
N LEU A 48 2.87 40.10 -13.87
CA LEU A 48 1.45 39.96 -14.21
C LEU A 48 1.04 38.48 -14.13
N PRO A 49 -0.14 38.15 -13.58
CA PRO A 49 -0.65 36.78 -13.61
C PRO A 49 -0.91 36.34 -15.06
N PRO A 50 -0.63 35.06 -15.41
CA PRO A 50 -0.91 34.54 -16.75
C PRO A 50 -2.42 34.52 -17.02
N ALA A 51 -2.79 34.81 -18.27
CA ALA A 51 -4.18 34.81 -18.73
C ALA A 51 -4.85 33.44 -18.47
N PRO A 52 -6.14 33.41 -18.12
CA PRO A 52 -6.85 32.17 -17.87
C PRO A 52 -6.98 31.35 -19.17
N ASN A 53 -6.41 30.15 -19.17
CA ASN A 53 -6.60 29.18 -20.24
C ASN A 53 -8.06 28.72 -20.26
N LYS A 54 -8.74 28.97 -21.39
CA LYS A 54 -10.12 28.55 -21.65
C LYS A 54 -10.19 27.03 -21.63
N SER A 55 -10.74 26.47 -20.56
CA SER A 55 -10.90 25.03 -20.39
C SER A 55 -12.12 24.53 -21.19
N ASN A 56 -11.94 23.47 -21.96
CA ASN A 56 -13.03 22.78 -22.67
C ASN A 56 -13.75 21.77 -21.75
N GLN A 57 -13.71 21.96 -20.43
CA GLN A 57 -14.28 21.03 -19.45
C GLN A 57 -15.80 20.82 -19.65
N GLY A 58 -16.52 21.81 -20.20
CA GLY A 58 -17.94 21.66 -20.52
C GLY A 58 -18.24 20.61 -21.60
N LEU A 59 -17.34 20.42 -22.58
CA LEU A 59 -17.54 19.45 -23.65
C LEU A 59 -17.26 18.01 -23.18
N ILE A 60 -16.26 17.84 -22.32
CA ILE A 60 -15.87 16.53 -21.77
C ILE A 60 -16.93 16.02 -20.78
N ILE A 61 -17.46 16.91 -19.93
CA ILE A 61 -18.52 16.55 -18.97
C ILE A 61 -19.81 16.16 -19.72
N GLY A 62 -20.15 16.84 -20.82
CA GLY A 62 -21.31 16.50 -21.65
C GLY A 62 -21.20 15.12 -22.32
N LEU A 63 -20.01 14.75 -22.81
CA LEU A 63 -19.79 13.47 -23.48
C LEU A 63 -19.81 12.30 -22.50
N VAL A 64 -19.22 12.46 -21.31
CA VAL A 64 -19.20 11.41 -20.27
C VAL A 64 -20.60 11.17 -19.70
N ALA A 65 -21.40 12.22 -19.48
CA ALA A 65 -22.77 12.05 -19.00
C ALA A 65 -23.66 11.35 -20.05
N GLY A 66 -23.52 11.69 -21.34
CA GLY A 66 -24.25 11.03 -22.43
C GLY A 66 -23.92 9.54 -22.57
N ALA A 67 -22.64 9.18 -22.45
CA ALA A 67 -22.20 7.79 -22.54
C ALA A 67 -22.71 6.92 -21.37
N VAL A 68 -22.73 7.46 -20.15
CA VAL A 68 -23.22 6.74 -18.96
C VAL A 68 -24.73 6.48 -19.06
N VAL A 69 -25.52 7.44 -19.54
CA VAL A 69 -26.97 7.25 -19.73
C VAL A 69 -27.26 6.22 -20.83
N LEU A 70 -26.50 6.23 -21.93
CA LEU A 70 -26.65 5.27 -23.01
C LEU A 70 -26.32 3.84 -22.54
N ILE A 71 -25.24 3.66 -21.76
CA ILE A 71 -24.85 2.36 -21.21
C ILE A 71 -25.88 1.85 -20.20
N LEU A 72 -26.41 2.72 -19.33
CA LEU A 72 -27.46 2.34 -18.39
C LEU A 72 -28.78 1.97 -19.08
N ALA A 73 -29.12 2.61 -20.20
CA ALA A 73 -30.28 2.26 -21.00
C ALA A 73 -30.12 0.89 -21.70
N ILE A 74 -28.93 0.59 -22.20
CA ILE A 74 -28.62 -0.69 -22.88
C ILE A 74 -28.54 -1.84 -21.86
N CYS A 75 -27.95 -1.61 -20.69
CA CYS A 75 -27.83 -2.63 -19.64
C CYS A 75 -29.11 -2.81 -18.81
N GLY A 76 -29.97 -1.78 -18.70
CA GLY A 76 -31.24 -1.85 -17.98
C GLY A 76 -32.35 -2.63 -18.70
N ALA A 77 -32.37 -2.62 -20.03
CA ALA A 77 -33.36 -3.37 -20.82
C ALA A 77 -33.13 -4.89 -20.81
N GLY A 78 -31.89 -5.35 -20.56
CA GLY A 78 -31.55 -6.77 -20.58
C GLY A 78 -32.03 -7.58 -19.37
N VAL A 79 -32.28 -6.93 -18.23
CA VAL A 79 -32.70 -7.63 -17.00
C VAL A 79 -34.23 -7.73 -16.89
N GLY A 80 -34.97 -6.81 -17.52
CA GLY A 80 -36.45 -6.83 -17.49
C GLY A 80 -37.09 -7.87 -18.42
N LEU A 81 -36.37 -8.36 -19.43
CA LEU A 81 -36.92 -9.32 -20.42
C LEU A 81 -36.65 -10.80 -20.06
N LEU A 82 -35.80 -11.06 -19.07
CA LEU A 82 -35.40 -12.41 -18.63
C LEU A 82 -36.09 -12.89 -17.34
N LEU A 83 -36.99 -12.08 -16.77
CA LEU A 83 -37.75 -12.41 -15.54
C LEU A 83 -39.28 -12.50 -15.79
N ALA A 84 -39.72 -12.53 -17.05
CA ALA A 84 -41.13 -12.60 -17.43
C ALA A 84 -41.50 -13.88 -18.21
N TYR A 85 -40.65 -14.90 -18.21
CA TYR A 85 -40.96 -16.21 -18.78
C TYR A 85 -40.46 -17.30 -17.82
N ASP A 86 -41.37 -17.76 -16.98
CA ASP A 86 -41.29 -19.07 -16.35
C ASP A 86 -42.65 -19.78 -16.54
N ASP A 87 -42.58 -21.12 -16.56
CA ASP A 87 -43.61 -22.15 -16.79
C ASP A 87 -43.91 -22.53 -18.26
N ASP A 88 -43.36 -23.66 -18.73
CA ASP A 88 -44.08 -24.96 -18.67
C ASP A 88 -43.17 -26.15 -19.08
N ASP A 89 -43.55 -27.34 -18.61
CA ASP A 89 -42.89 -28.65 -18.64
C ASP A 89 -42.20 -29.09 -19.96
N SER A 90 -41.03 -29.75 -19.86
CA SER A 90 -40.62 -30.96 -20.63
C SER A 90 -39.19 -31.45 -20.33
N GLU A 91 -39.05 -32.77 -20.16
CA GLU A 91 -37.85 -33.56 -19.84
C GLU A 91 -36.61 -33.32 -20.75
N PRO A 92 -35.38 -33.55 -20.27
CA PRO A 92 -34.19 -33.41 -21.10
C PRO A 92 -34.02 -34.63 -22.01
N THR A 93 -34.38 -34.47 -23.29
CA THR A 93 -34.02 -35.43 -24.33
C THR A 93 -32.57 -35.19 -24.75
N VAL A 94 -31.72 -36.19 -24.55
CA VAL A 94 -30.34 -36.22 -25.04
C VAL A 94 -30.37 -36.30 -26.57
N VAL A 95 -29.84 -35.29 -27.27
CA VAL A 95 -29.53 -35.39 -28.70
C VAL A 95 -28.14 -34.86 -28.98
N ALA A 96 -27.27 -35.81 -29.33
CA ALA A 96 -26.03 -35.58 -30.02
C ALA A 96 -26.29 -34.96 -31.41
N SER A 97 -25.47 -34.00 -31.79
CA SER A 97 -25.16 -33.65 -33.18
C SER A 97 -24.02 -32.64 -33.19
N SER A 98 -23.10 -32.57 -34.14
CA SER A 98 -22.58 -33.42 -35.20
C SER A 98 -21.42 -32.59 -35.74
N ALA A 99 -20.27 -33.20 -35.98
CA ALA A 99 -19.12 -32.52 -36.58
C ALA A 99 -19.46 -31.95 -37.98
N PRO A 100 -18.78 -30.88 -38.44
CA PRO A 100 -18.85 -30.46 -39.83
C PRO A 100 -17.96 -31.37 -40.70
N THR A 101 -18.53 -31.88 -41.79
CA THR A 101 -17.86 -32.75 -42.76
C THR A 101 -17.11 -31.96 -43.84
N LEU A 102 -15.94 -32.48 -44.16
CA LEU A 102 -14.97 -32.22 -45.22
C LEU A 102 -15.44 -31.62 -46.57
N ASP A 103 -14.61 -30.71 -47.09
CA ASP A 103 -14.25 -30.64 -48.52
C ASP A 103 -12.90 -31.35 -48.75
N THR A 104 -12.73 -31.92 -49.95
CA THR A 104 -11.83 -33.02 -50.28
C THR A 104 -10.60 -32.52 -51.06
N GLY A 105 -9.39 -32.91 -50.68
CA GLY A 105 -8.20 -32.61 -51.49
C GLY A 105 -6.87 -33.14 -50.94
N SER A 106 -6.64 -34.44 -51.11
CA SER A 106 -5.33 -35.12 -51.30
C SER A 106 -4.17 -34.94 -50.32
N GLY A 107 -3.82 -36.05 -49.65
CA GLY A 107 -2.42 -36.52 -49.69
C GLY A 107 -1.72 -36.78 -48.35
N THR A 108 -1.47 -38.08 -48.11
CA THR A 108 -0.41 -38.68 -47.27
C THR A 108 -0.51 -38.56 -45.75
N GLY A 109 -0.77 -39.72 -45.12
CA GLY A 109 -0.92 -39.87 -43.68
C GLY A 109 0.38 -39.98 -42.89
N SER A 110 0.22 -39.86 -41.57
CA SER A 110 1.02 -40.51 -40.54
C SER A 110 0.18 -40.54 -39.25
N ALA A 111 0.17 -41.69 -38.58
CA ALA A 111 -0.55 -41.95 -37.34
C ALA A 111 -0.03 -41.09 -36.17
N PRO A 112 -0.82 -40.87 -35.10
CA PRO A 112 -0.34 -40.22 -33.88
C PRO A 112 0.45 -41.21 -33.01
N ASP A 113 1.67 -40.84 -32.61
CA ASP A 113 2.48 -41.57 -31.63
C ASP A 113 1.88 -41.51 -30.21
N PRO A 114 2.09 -42.53 -29.35
CA PRO A 114 1.61 -42.51 -27.98
C PRO A 114 2.39 -41.49 -27.13
N ALA A 115 1.66 -40.74 -26.31
CA ALA A 115 2.18 -39.76 -25.38
C ALA A 115 3.26 -40.35 -24.44
N ALA A 116 4.45 -39.75 -24.47
CA ALA A 116 5.49 -40.00 -23.47
C ALA A 116 5.06 -39.40 -22.11
N PRO A 117 5.39 -40.05 -20.97
CA PRO A 117 5.04 -39.54 -19.64
C PRO A 117 5.86 -38.29 -19.29
N PRO A 118 5.33 -37.38 -18.45
CA PRO A 118 6.01 -36.12 -18.14
C PRO A 118 7.26 -36.31 -17.27
N THR A 119 8.34 -35.62 -17.64
CA THR A 119 9.58 -35.52 -16.88
C THR A 119 9.38 -34.68 -15.61
N PRO A 120 9.67 -35.21 -14.40
CA PRO A 120 9.65 -34.40 -13.18
C PRO A 120 10.80 -33.39 -13.16
N GLY A 121 10.50 -32.09 -13.11
CA GLY A 121 11.50 -31.02 -12.95
C GLY A 121 11.40 -29.82 -13.90
N ALA A 122 10.36 -29.71 -14.74
CA ALA A 122 10.10 -28.46 -15.45
C ALA A 122 9.58 -27.41 -14.46
N ALA A 123 10.43 -26.43 -14.15
CA ALA A 123 10.00 -25.21 -13.47
C ALA A 123 8.84 -24.57 -14.25
N ASP A 124 7.81 -24.12 -13.52
CA ASP A 124 6.71 -23.33 -14.09
C ASP A 124 7.29 -22.14 -14.85
N GLN A 125 7.25 -22.22 -16.17
CA GLN A 125 7.57 -21.10 -17.04
C GLN A 125 6.48 -20.02 -16.82
N PRO A 126 6.84 -18.73 -16.64
CA PRO A 126 5.85 -17.71 -16.35
C PRO A 126 4.81 -17.65 -17.47
N ASN A 127 3.54 -17.88 -17.14
CA ASN A 127 2.48 -17.53 -18.06
C ASN A 127 2.48 -15.99 -18.14
N ASN A 128 2.70 -15.45 -19.34
CA ASN A 128 2.72 -14.01 -19.57
C ASN A 128 1.30 -13.41 -19.67
N ASN A 129 0.27 -14.24 -19.49
CA ASN A 129 -1.14 -13.85 -19.63
C ASN A 129 -1.61 -12.93 -18.51
N ASN A 130 -0.80 -12.75 -17.46
CA ASN A 130 -1.07 -11.86 -16.33
C ASN A 130 -0.04 -10.71 -16.19
N SER A 131 0.71 -10.41 -17.25
CA SER A 131 1.59 -9.24 -17.28
C SER A 131 0.79 -7.94 -17.46
N MET A 132 1.25 -6.86 -16.84
CA MET A 132 0.56 -5.57 -16.89
C MET A 132 1.51 -4.39 -17.01
N THR A 133 0.96 -3.24 -17.37
CA THR A 133 1.65 -1.94 -17.39
C THR A 133 1.13 -1.10 -16.25
N ALA A 134 2.01 -0.68 -15.34
CA ALA A 134 1.63 0.18 -14.22
C ALA A 134 1.29 1.59 -14.72
N ARG A 135 0.24 2.17 -14.14
CA ARG A 135 -0.12 3.59 -14.26
C ARG A 135 0.26 4.37 -13.01
N TYR A 136 0.33 3.67 -11.87
CA TYR A 136 0.65 4.25 -10.56
C TYR A 136 1.55 3.31 -9.76
N SER A 137 2.22 3.84 -8.72
CA SER A 137 3.06 3.02 -7.83
C SER A 137 2.28 1.92 -7.09
N SER A 138 0.97 2.08 -6.86
CA SER A 138 0.11 1.04 -6.28
C SER A 138 0.02 -0.22 -7.15
N ASP A 139 0.16 -0.08 -8.48
CA ASP A 139 0.07 -1.20 -9.42
C ASP A 139 1.27 -2.16 -9.28
N LEU A 140 2.37 -1.72 -8.67
CA LEU A 140 3.52 -2.57 -8.34
C LEU A 140 3.15 -3.66 -7.32
N SER A 141 2.05 -3.51 -6.59
CA SER A 141 1.58 -4.55 -5.66
C SER A 141 1.19 -5.86 -6.36
N ASN A 142 0.79 -5.81 -7.65
CA ASN A 142 0.45 -7.01 -8.40
C ASN A 142 1.65 -7.94 -8.59
N VAL A 143 2.89 -7.44 -8.44
CA VAL A 143 4.10 -8.30 -8.38
C VAL A 143 4.00 -9.30 -7.24
N CYS A 144 3.39 -8.92 -6.12
CA CYS A 144 3.20 -9.79 -4.97
C CYS A 144 2.16 -10.90 -5.20
N GLU A 145 1.40 -10.81 -6.29
CA GLU A 145 0.47 -11.85 -6.77
C GLU A 145 1.04 -12.62 -7.97
N GLY A 146 2.28 -12.33 -8.36
CA GLY A 146 2.96 -12.99 -9.48
C GLY A 146 2.75 -12.33 -10.84
N SER A 147 2.17 -11.12 -10.90
CA SER A 147 1.99 -10.37 -12.15
C SER A 147 3.25 -9.53 -12.48
N PRO A 148 3.92 -9.78 -13.61
CA PRO A 148 5.03 -8.94 -14.07
C PRO A 148 4.57 -7.53 -14.47
N ILE A 149 5.36 -6.50 -14.14
CA ILE A 149 5.06 -5.10 -14.52
C ILE A 149 6.01 -4.63 -15.62
N LEU A 150 5.54 -4.60 -16.86
CA LEU A 150 6.39 -4.49 -18.05
C LEU A 150 7.13 -3.14 -18.21
N ASN A 151 6.57 -2.06 -17.67
CA ASN A 151 7.14 -0.71 -17.74
C ASN A 151 8.00 -0.32 -16.53
N THR A 152 8.43 -1.31 -15.74
CA THR A 152 9.42 -1.13 -14.66
C THR A 152 10.84 -1.34 -15.15
N ALA A 153 11.83 -0.92 -14.35
CA ALA A 153 13.23 -1.13 -14.67
C ALA A 153 13.61 -2.61 -14.50
N PRO A 154 14.48 -3.16 -15.37
CA PRO A 154 15.03 -4.49 -15.15
C PRO A 154 15.87 -4.51 -13.86
N TYR A 155 15.81 -5.62 -13.12
CA TYR A 155 16.71 -5.85 -12.00
C TYR A 155 18.06 -6.36 -12.50
N ASN A 156 19.11 -5.56 -12.31
CA ASN A 156 20.48 -5.87 -12.73
C ASN A 156 21.44 -6.05 -11.53
N GLY A 157 20.89 -6.30 -10.34
CA GLY A 157 21.63 -6.38 -9.09
C GLY A 157 21.29 -5.25 -8.11
N PRO A 158 21.85 -5.31 -6.89
CA PRO A 158 21.45 -4.46 -5.76
C PRO A 158 21.83 -2.99 -5.92
N ALA A 159 23.04 -2.69 -6.41
CA ALA A 159 23.63 -1.34 -6.37
C ALA A 159 22.84 -0.25 -7.11
N SER A 160 22.07 -0.61 -8.15
CA SER A 160 21.24 0.33 -8.92
C SER A 160 19.74 0.13 -8.69
N ALA A 161 19.38 -0.76 -7.76
CA ALA A 161 17.99 -1.14 -7.56
C ALA A 161 17.19 0.01 -6.93
N LYS A 162 15.95 0.12 -7.36
CA LYS A 162 14.93 0.97 -6.72
C LYS A 162 13.82 0.06 -6.22
N ALA A 163 13.40 0.26 -4.98
CA ALA A 163 12.53 -0.67 -4.28
C ALA A 163 11.22 -0.03 -3.82
N TYR A 164 10.14 -0.81 -3.93
CA TYR A 164 8.89 -0.60 -3.22
C TYR A 164 8.63 -1.77 -2.28
N THR A 165 7.91 -1.53 -1.19
CA THR A 165 7.47 -2.60 -0.31
C THR A 165 5.96 -2.53 -0.08
N PHE A 166 5.34 -3.70 0.01
CA PHE A 166 3.91 -3.86 0.24
C PHE A 166 3.67 -4.91 1.32
N SER A 167 2.63 -4.76 2.13
CA SER A 167 2.12 -5.87 2.94
C SER A 167 0.69 -6.20 2.57
N ASN A 168 0.34 -7.48 2.64
CA ASN A 168 -1.05 -7.87 2.50
C ASN A 168 -1.85 -7.60 3.78
N ASN A 169 -3.16 -7.50 3.63
CA ASN A 169 -4.10 -7.43 4.73
C ASN A 169 -4.41 -8.86 5.21
N PRO A 170 -4.26 -9.19 6.51
CA PRO A 170 -4.60 -10.52 7.01
C PRO A 170 -6.06 -10.93 6.75
N ASP A 171 -7.01 -9.99 6.82
CA ASP A 171 -8.43 -10.27 6.56
C ASP A 171 -8.77 -10.30 5.06
N ARG A 172 -7.86 -9.80 4.22
CA ARG A 172 -8.00 -9.76 2.75
C ARG A 172 -6.63 -10.07 2.12
N PRO A 173 -6.21 -11.34 2.05
CA PRO A 173 -4.84 -11.70 1.70
C PRO A 173 -4.34 -11.25 0.32
N THR A 174 -5.25 -10.94 -0.61
CA THR A 174 -4.98 -10.38 -1.95
C THR A 174 -4.99 -8.84 -1.97
N SER A 175 -5.34 -8.20 -0.86
CA SER A 175 -5.32 -6.75 -0.72
C SER A 175 -3.97 -6.31 -0.18
N TRP A 176 -3.18 -5.68 -1.04
CA TRP A 176 -1.84 -5.20 -0.72
C TRP A 176 -1.85 -3.70 -0.47
N SER A 177 -1.08 -3.26 0.53
CA SER A 177 -0.91 -1.85 0.87
C SER A 177 0.57 -1.49 0.86
N SER A 178 0.91 -0.38 0.21
CA SER A 178 2.28 0.11 0.20
C SER A 178 2.76 0.43 1.61
N LYS A 179 4.04 0.16 1.87
CA LYS A 179 4.71 0.54 3.11
C LYS A 179 5.69 1.64 2.81
N TYR A 180 5.37 2.80 3.38
CA TYR A 180 6.25 3.94 3.36
C TYR A 180 7.37 3.72 4.38
N ILE A 181 8.60 3.69 3.89
CA ILE A 181 9.81 3.62 4.70
C ILE A 181 10.53 4.95 4.46
N PRO A 182 10.42 5.92 5.38
CA PRO A 182 11.13 7.18 5.26
C PRO A 182 12.63 6.88 5.29
N SER A 183 13.31 7.13 4.19
CA SER A 183 14.71 6.77 4.06
C SER A 183 15.38 7.68 3.04
N ASP A 184 16.60 8.12 3.32
CA ASP A 184 17.49 8.85 2.41
C ASP A 184 18.33 7.90 1.52
N LYS A 185 18.06 6.59 1.62
CA LYS A 185 18.83 5.54 0.98
C LYS A 185 18.70 5.55 -0.54
N PRO A 186 19.77 5.14 -1.27
CA PRO A 186 19.80 5.18 -2.72
C PRO A 186 18.78 4.25 -3.37
N TYR A 187 18.33 3.20 -2.71
CA TYR A 187 17.30 2.30 -3.24
C TYR A 187 15.87 2.83 -3.08
N TYR A 188 15.65 3.92 -2.34
CA TYR A 188 14.33 4.49 -2.18
C TYR A 188 13.80 5.03 -3.51
N ALA A 189 12.53 4.74 -3.80
CA ALA A 189 11.81 5.20 -4.98
C ALA A 189 10.65 6.11 -4.59
N LYS A 190 10.51 7.24 -5.28
CA LYS A 190 9.36 8.14 -5.13
C LYS A 190 8.15 7.58 -5.89
N SER A 191 6.95 7.98 -5.49
CA SER A 191 5.69 7.54 -6.12
C SER A 191 5.59 7.90 -7.60
N GLU A 192 6.19 9.03 -8.00
CA GLU A 192 6.28 9.45 -9.41
C GLU A 192 7.33 8.68 -10.22
N ASP A 193 8.28 8.03 -9.54
CA ASP A 193 9.40 7.29 -10.14
C ASP A 193 9.10 5.77 -10.24
N TYR A 194 7.82 5.36 -10.21
CA TYR A 194 7.45 3.94 -10.18
C TYR A 194 8.02 3.13 -11.36
N GLN A 195 8.25 3.76 -12.51
CA GLN A 195 8.88 3.12 -13.68
C GLN A 195 10.37 2.80 -13.48
N LYS A 196 11.03 3.46 -12.53
CA LYS A 196 12.44 3.21 -12.19
C LYS A 196 12.62 2.06 -11.20
N VAL A 197 11.53 1.62 -10.58
CA VAL A 197 11.53 0.51 -9.61
C VAL A 197 11.96 -0.76 -10.32
N SER A 198 12.86 -1.53 -9.71
CA SER A 198 13.29 -2.83 -10.21
C SER A 198 13.06 -3.95 -9.20
N VAL A 199 12.79 -3.61 -7.93
CA VAL A 199 12.55 -4.57 -6.84
C VAL A 199 11.23 -4.27 -6.15
N VAL A 200 10.44 -5.30 -5.87
CA VAL A 200 9.27 -5.23 -5.00
C VAL A 200 9.46 -6.18 -3.82
N GLY A 201 9.41 -5.64 -2.60
CA GLY A 201 9.38 -6.42 -1.37
C GLY A 201 7.93 -6.71 -0.96
N CYS A 202 7.57 -7.98 -0.91
CA CYS A 202 6.24 -8.45 -0.57
C CYS A 202 6.25 -9.05 0.83
N LEU A 203 5.60 -8.37 1.77
CA LEU A 203 5.36 -8.85 3.13
C LEU A 203 4.04 -9.62 3.16
N LYS A 204 4.14 -10.94 3.18
CA LYS A 204 2.98 -11.82 3.32
C LYS A 204 2.77 -12.17 4.79
N PHE A 205 1.57 -11.98 5.29
CA PHE A 205 1.17 -12.35 6.64
C PHE A 205 1.42 -13.84 6.88
N ASP A 206 2.02 -14.17 8.03
CA ASP A 206 2.22 -15.54 8.47
C ASP A 206 0.97 -15.98 9.24
N GLU A 207 0.13 -16.82 8.65
CA GLU A 207 -1.08 -17.35 9.30
C GLU A 207 -0.74 -18.09 10.60
N GLY A 208 -1.50 -17.84 11.67
CA GLY A 208 -1.23 -18.42 12.99
C GLY A 208 -0.12 -17.70 13.77
N SER A 209 0.46 -16.62 13.24
CA SER A 209 1.47 -15.82 13.94
C SER A 209 0.90 -14.76 14.89
N GLU A 210 -0.43 -14.71 15.04
CA GLU A 210 -1.13 -13.75 15.87
C GLU A 210 -0.71 -13.88 17.34
N GLY A 211 -0.27 -12.76 17.90
CA GLY A 211 -0.06 -12.65 19.33
C GLY A 211 -1.34 -12.29 20.08
N SER A 212 -1.25 -12.26 21.41
CA SER A 212 -2.37 -11.85 22.26
C SER A 212 -2.84 -10.43 21.92
N PRO A 213 -4.16 -10.21 21.68
CA PRO A 213 -4.67 -8.89 21.35
C PRO A 213 -4.50 -7.88 22.50
N LYS A 214 -4.06 -6.67 22.16
CA LYS A 214 -4.08 -5.50 23.05
C LYS A 214 -5.39 -4.75 22.86
N LYS A 215 -6.10 -4.50 23.97
CA LYS A 215 -7.35 -3.72 23.94
C LYS A 215 -7.02 -2.23 23.79
N CYS A 216 -7.49 -1.61 22.72
CA CYS A 216 -7.33 -0.18 22.45
C CYS A 216 -8.68 0.52 22.45
N GLN A 217 -8.82 1.55 23.27
CA GLN A 217 -10.08 2.30 23.40
C GLN A 217 -10.07 3.55 22.52
N TYR A 218 -11.14 3.74 21.77
CA TYR A 218 -11.34 4.89 20.88
C TYR A 218 -12.73 5.48 21.06
N LYS A 219 -12.91 6.72 20.59
CA LYS A 219 -14.24 7.30 20.36
C LYS A 219 -14.55 7.22 18.87
N ASP A 220 -15.75 6.75 18.54
CA ASP A 220 -16.24 6.80 17.16
C ASP A 220 -16.78 8.20 16.80
N LYS A 221 -17.34 8.34 15.59
CA LYS A 221 -17.90 9.61 15.10
C LYS A 221 -19.10 10.12 15.91
N SER A 222 -19.73 9.26 16.71
CA SER A 222 -20.86 9.57 17.58
C SER A 222 -20.42 9.75 19.05
N GLU A 223 -19.11 9.91 19.28
CA GLU A 223 -18.47 9.98 20.60
C GLU A 223 -18.63 8.74 21.48
N LYS A 224 -19.13 7.63 20.91
CA LYS A 224 -19.29 6.38 21.64
C LYS A 224 -17.93 5.72 21.81
N GLN A 225 -17.67 5.26 23.02
CA GLN A 225 -16.48 4.48 23.31
C GLN A 225 -16.57 3.10 22.65
N ILE A 226 -15.55 2.75 21.88
CA ILE A 226 -15.38 1.44 21.27
C ILE A 226 -14.04 0.86 21.71
N THR A 227 -14.01 -0.47 21.84
CA THR A 227 -12.78 -1.21 22.14
C THR A 227 -12.40 -2.03 20.91
N ILE A 228 -11.16 -1.86 20.45
CA ILE A 228 -10.59 -2.57 19.32
C ILE A 228 -9.52 -3.53 19.81
N ASP A 229 -9.57 -4.75 19.30
CA ASP A 229 -8.56 -5.77 19.52
C ASP A 229 -7.42 -5.53 18.54
N TYR A 230 -6.34 -4.92 19.04
CA TYR A 230 -5.15 -4.63 18.27
C TYR A 230 -4.17 -5.80 18.36
N VAL A 231 -3.96 -6.51 17.25
CA VAL A 231 -3.31 -7.82 17.21
C VAL A 231 -1.91 -7.69 16.63
N SER A 232 -0.91 -8.23 17.34
CA SER A 232 0.45 -8.34 16.82
C SER A 232 0.57 -9.55 15.90
N SER A 233 1.46 -9.51 14.94
CA SER A 233 1.66 -10.61 14.00
C SER A 233 3.07 -10.65 13.43
N ARG A 234 3.32 -11.59 12.53
CA ARG A 234 4.54 -11.69 11.74
C ARG A 234 4.21 -11.74 10.25
N TYR A 235 5.17 -11.28 9.47
CA TYR A 235 5.14 -11.29 8.02
C TYR A 235 6.44 -11.87 7.49
N THR A 236 6.35 -12.66 6.43
CA THR A 236 7.50 -13.08 5.64
C THR A 236 7.74 -12.08 4.51
N LEU A 237 8.91 -11.45 4.49
CA LEU A 237 9.34 -10.54 3.42
C LEU A 237 10.09 -11.33 2.34
N THR A 238 9.62 -11.23 1.10
CA THR A 238 10.28 -11.79 -0.09
C THR A 238 10.50 -10.69 -1.12
N PHE A 239 11.65 -10.69 -1.79
CA PHE A 239 11.97 -9.74 -2.85
C PHE A 239 11.76 -10.36 -4.23
N TYR A 240 11.12 -9.59 -5.10
CA TYR A 240 10.80 -9.96 -6.47
C TYR A 240 11.36 -8.91 -7.45
N ALA A 241 11.82 -9.35 -8.61
CA ALA A 241 12.12 -8.46 -9.72
C ALA A 241 10.81 -7.90 -10.29
N ALA A 242 10.64 -6.57 -10.27
CA ALA A 242 9.36 -5.95 -10.61
C ALA A 242 8.90 -6.27 -12.05
N LYS A 243 9.87 -6.33 -12.98
CA LYS A 243 9.60 -6.52 -14.41
C LYS A 243 9.21 -7.95 -14.79
N THR A 244 9.68 -8.94 -14.03
CA THR A 244 9.48 -10.38 -14.33
C THR A 244 8.62 -11.09 -13.30
N ALA A 245 8.37 -10.47 -12.15
CA ALA A 245 7.76 -11.07 -10.96
C ALA A 245 8.49 -12.33 -10.44
N GLU A 246 9.75 -12.52 -10.82
CA GLU A 246 10.55 -13.64 -10.33
C GLU A 246 11.11 -13.33 -8.93
N LYS A 247 11.14 -14.35 -8.07
CA LYS A 247 11.76 -14.23 -6.75
C LYS A 247 13.27 -14.07 -6.89
N ILE A 248 13.81 -13.00 -6.33
CA ILE A 248 15.24 -12.65 -6.37
C ILE A 248 15.92 -12.72 -5.00
N GLY A 249 15.15 -12.83 -3.91
CA GLY A 249 15.72 -12.94 -2.58
C GLY A 249 14.69 -13.05 -1.46
N GLY A 250 15.16 -13.31 -0.25
CA GLY A 250 14.36 -13.29 0.98
C GLY A 250 14.82 -12.17 1.92
N GLY A 251 13.88 -11.43 2.48
CA GLY A 251 14.13 -10.42 3.52
C GLY A 251 13.95 -10.94 4.95
N GLY A 252 13.48 -12.18 5.10
CA GLY A 252 13.26 -12.82 6.40
C GLY A 252 11.93 -12.42 7.05
N THR A 253 11.84 -12.61 8.36
CA THR A 253 10.62 -12.33 9.12
C THR A 253 10.62 -10.88 9.61
N VAL A 254 9.49 -10.20 9.40
CA VAL A 254 9.21 -8.85 9.89
C VAL A 254 8.10 -8.94 10.93
N THR A 255 8.36 -8.43 12.14
CA THR A 255 7.37 -8.40 13.21
C THR A 255 6.46 -7.19 13.08
N ALA A 256 5.20 -7.33 13.46
CA ALA A 256 4.23 -6.27 13.61
C ALA A 256 3.79 -6.17 15.08
N PRO A 257 4.51 -5.41 15.93
CA PRO A 257 4.25 -5.41 17.37
C PRO A 257 3.13 -4.42 17.77
N THR A 258 2.44 -4.72 18.87
CA THR A 258 1.37 -3.88 19.45
C THR A 258 1.87 -3.03 20.63
N THR A 259 3.07 -2.44 20.51
CA THR A 259 3.72 -1.71 21.62
C THR A 259 2.85 -0.58 22.17
N ARG A 260 2.15 0.16 21.31
CA ARG A 260 1.18 1.21 21.67
C ARG A 260 -0.07 1.14 20.79
N CYS A 261 -1.19 1.62 21.32
CA CYS A 261 -2.38 1.86 20.50
C CYS A 261 -2.10 3.04 19.57
N PRO A 262 -2.32 2.92 18.25
CA PRO A 262 -2.15 4.04 17.33
C PRO A 262 -3.21 5.13 17.60
N SER A 263 -2.94 6.39 17.25
CA SER A 263 -3.93 7.48 17.45
C SER A 263 -5.14 7.32 16.53
N PHE A 264 -4.95 6.72 15.36
CA PHE A 264 -5.97 6.40 14.37
C PHE A 264 -5.79 4.96 13.93
N ILE A 265 -6.89 4.23 13.78
CA ILE A 265 -6.86 2.81 13.40
C ILE A 265 -7.95 2.51 12.38
N SER A 266 -7.58 1.78 11.33
CA SER A 266 -8.53 1.09 10.49
C SER A 266 -8.73 -0.31 11.05
N TYR A 267 -9.99 -0.73 11.18
CA TYR A 267 -10.35 -1.98 11.82
C TYR A 267 -11.54 -2.62 11.10
N ASP A 268 -11.68 -3.93 11.26
CA ASP A 268 -12.85 -4.67 10.80
C ASP A 268 -14.02 -4.45 11.77
N LYS A 269 -15.13 -3.92 11.25
CA LYS A 269 -16.30 -3.57 12.07
C LYS A 269 -17.09 -4.77 12.58
N ALA A 270 -16.97 -5.94 11.94
CA ALA A 270 -17.68 -7.14 12.36
C ALA A 270 -16.95 -7.82 13.53
N THR A 271 -15.62 -7.86 13.48
CA THR A 271 -14.79 -8.52 14.50
C THR A 271 -14.22 -7.57 15.55
N MET A 272 -14.32 -6.26 15.33
CA MET A 272 -13.68 -5.21 16.15
C MET A 272 -12.17 -5.41 16.28
N ARG A 273 -11.54 -5.95 15.23
CA ARG A 273 -10.11 -6.30 15.20
C ARG A 273 -9.34 -5.41 14.23
N ALA A 274 -8.10 -5.13 14.58
CA ALA A 274 -7.12 -4.51 13.69
C ALA A 274 -5.76 -5.17 13.89
N TYR A 275 -5.00 -5.31 12.80
CA TYR A 275 -3.64 -5.86 12.86
C TYR A 275 -2.60 -4.74 12.90
N ALA A 276 -1.53 -4.98 13.64
CA ALA A 276 -0.39 -4.09 13.66
C ALA A 276 0.26 -4.01 12.28
N ALA A 277 0.80 -2.82 11.95
CA ALA A 277 1.59 -2.67 10.76
C ALA A 277 2.96 -3.35 10.95
N PRO A 278 3.54 -3.96 9.91
CA PRO A 278 4.91 -4.47 9.99
C PRO A 278 5.89 -3.34 10.35
N ASP A 279 6.86 -3.65 11.21
CA ASP A 279 7.82 -2.68 11.72
C ASP A 279 8.70 -2.10 10.61
N SER A 280 8.64 -0.77 10.42
CA SER A 280 9.33 -0.10 9.32
C SER A 280 10.84 -0.20 9.42
N GLY A 281 11.42 -0.18 10.63
CA GLY A 281 12.86 -0.30 10.84
C GLY A 281 13.38 -1.69 10.45
N THR A 282 12.60 -2.73 10.72
CA THR A 282 12.93 -4.11 10.32
C THR A 282 12.84 -4.27 8.81
N ILE A 283 11.84 -3.64 8.14
CA ILE A 283 11.79 -3.65 6.68
C ILE A 283 12.99 -2.90 6.09
N GLU A 284 13.34 -1.73 6.64
CA GLU A 284 14.50 -0.96 6.19
C GLU A 284 15.80 -1.74 6.35
N ALA A 285 16.01 -2.38 7.50
CA ALA A 285 17.20 -3.21 7.73
C ALA A 285 17.28 -4.40 6.75
N ALA A 286 16.14 -5.00 6.39
CA ALA A 286 16.10 -6.06 5.38
C ALA A 286 16.40 -5.55 3.96
N LEU A 287 15.92 -4.35 3.62
CA LEU A 287 16.25 -3.68 2.36
C LEU A 287 17.73 -3.31 2.30
N ASP A 288 18.28 -2.71 3.37
CA ASP A 288 19.69 -2.39 3.50
C ASP A 288 20.53 -3.65 3.27
N LYS A 289 20.21 -4.75 3.93
CA LYS A 289 20.93 -6.02 3.77
C LYS A 289 20.87 -6.57 2.34
N PHE A 290 19.76 -6.38 1.63
CA PHE A 290 19.56 -6.94 0.30
C PHE A 290 20.08 -6.05 -0.83
N LEU A 291 20.08 -4.72 -0.64
CA LEU A 291 20.31 -3.73 -1.69
C LEU A 291 21.58 -2.88 -1.50
N SER A 292 22.28 -3.03 -0.38
CA SER A 292 23.58 -2.38 -0.14
C SER A 292 24.76 -3.15 -0.72
#